data_AF-A0A352X284-F1
#
_entry.id   AF-A0A352X284-F1
#
_cell.length_a   1.000
_cell.length_b   1.000
_cell.length_c   1.000
_cell.angle_alpha   90.00
_cell.angle_beta   90.00
_cell.angle_gamma   90.00
#
_symmetry.space_group_name_H-M   'P 1'
#
loop_
_entity.id
_entity.type
_entity.pdbx_description
1 polymer ?
#
loop_
_entity_poly.entity_id
_entity_poly.type
_entity_poly.pdbx_seq_one_letter_code
_entity_poly.pdbx_strand_id
1 'polypeptide(L)'
;MKNGTCRACGSHEVRSNRNRKFPALNTITLTVGSSVARYASLDTYVCVTCGYVENYVTSTEDLEYIQENWASVGVRYDNSDRTSENGYRMLDRELLGSIGNEE
;
A
#
# COMPACT_ATOMS: atom_id res chain seq x y z
N MET A 1 -5.45 -9.23 -8.17
CA MET A 1 -5.77 -10.47 -8.91
C MET A 1 -4.84 -11.65 -8.59
N LYS A 2 -3.80 -11.50 -7.74
CA LYS A 2 -2.94 -12.63 -7.32
C LYS A 2 -3.71 -13.79 -6.65
N ASN A 3 -4.84 -13.50 -6.03
CA ASN A 3 -5.76 -14.48 -5.43
C ASN A 3 -6.73 -15.12 -6.43
N GLY A 4 -6.62 -14.83 -7.73
CA GLY A 4 -7.50 -15.36 -8.77
C GLY A 4 -8.79 -14.57 -9.02
N THR A 5 -9.06 -13.49 -8.26
CA THR A 5 -10.29 -12.69 -8.41
C THR A 5 -9.97 -11.28 -8.95
N CYS A 6 -10.77 -10.83 -9.91
CA CYS A 6 -10.70 -9.48 -10.47
C CYS A 6 -11.25 -8.46 -9.46
N ARG A 7 -10.43 -7.46 -9.08
CA ARG A 7 -10.86 -6.37 -8.17
C ARG A 7 -11.83 -5.37 -8.82
N ALA A 8 -11.91 -5.35 -10.15
CA ALA A 8 -12.75 -4.42 -10.89
C ALA A 8 -14.17 -4.95 -11.10
N CYS A 9 -14.32 -6.25 -11.41
CA CYS A 9 -15.64 -6.84 -11.72
C CYS A 9 -16.00 -8.09 -10.90
N GLY A 10 -15.12 -8.57 -10.02
CA GLY A 10 -15.37 -9.77 -9.21
C GLY A 10 -15.22 -11.11 -9.94
N SER A 11 -14.94 -11.12 -11.25
CA SER A 11 -14.76 -12.36 -12.02
C SER A 11 -13.55 -13.18 -11.54
N HIS A 12 -13.66 -14.50 -11.62
CA HIS A 12 -12.56 -15.45 -11.35
C HIS A 12 -11.80 -15.85 -12.62
N GLU A 13 -12.22 -15.36 -13.79
CA GLU A 13 -11.57 -15.63 -15.07
C GLU A 13 -10.34 -14.72 -15.23
N VAL A 14 -9.29 -15.06 -14.49
CA VAL A 14 -8.01 -14.35 -14.46
C VAL A 14 -6.91 -15.22 -15.07
N ARG A 15 -6.19 -14.66 -16.05
CA ARG A 15 -4.98 -15.26 -16.63
C ARG A 15 -3.74 -14.51 -16.15
N SER A 16 -2.63 -15.23 -16.01
CA SER A 16 -1.35 -14.65 -15.61
C SER A 16 -0.19 -15.27 -16.37
N ASN A 17 0.93 -14.56 -16.37
CA ASN A 17 2.19 -15.00 -16.96
C ASN A 17 3.27 -15.20 -15.89
N ARG A 18 2.90 -15.70 -14.70
CA ARG A 18 3.85 -15.91 -13.59
C ARG A 18 4.97 -16.90 -13.86
N ASN A 19 4.73 -17.90 -14.70
CA ASN A 19 5.64 -19.03 -14.92
C ASN A 19 6.35 -18.93 -16.27
N ARG A 20 7.02 -17.81 -16.53
CA ARG A 20 7.71 -17.61 -17.82
C ARG A 20 9.06 -18.29 -17.81
N LYS A 21 9.41 -18.91 -18.95
CA LYS A 21 10.76 -19.39 -19.21
C LYS A 21 11.77 -18.23 -19.37
N PHE A 22 11.31 -17.05 -19.80
CA PHE A 22 12.14 -15.87 -20.05
C PHE A 22 11.51 -14.61 -19.43
N PRO A 23 11.91 -14.22 -18.20
CA PRO A 23 11.37 -13.05 -17.50
C PRO A 23 11.65 -11.71 -18.20
N ALA A 24 12.77 -11.62 -18.94
CA ALA A 24 13.29 -10.39 -19.53
C ALA A 24 12.36 -9.70 -20.56
N LEU A 25 11.29 -10.35 -21.01
CA LEU A 25 10.37 -9.81 -22.02
C LEU A 25 9.22 -8.98 -21.44
N ASN A 26 9.10 -8.87 -20.12
CA ASN A 26 8.08 -8.01 -19.50
C ASN A 26 8.65 -7.33 -18.27
N THR A 27 9.26 -6.19 -18.54
CA THR A 27 10.01 -5.44 -17.55
C THR A 27 9.58 -3.98 -17.52
N ILE A 28 9.92 -3.30 -16.43
CA ILE A 28 9.95 -1.84 -16.34
C ILE A 28 11.39 -1.38 -16.18
N THR A 29 11.68 -0.17 -16.63
CA THR A 29 12.99 0.46 -16.40
C THR A 29 12.99 1.12 -15.03
N LEU A 30 13.99 0.82 -14.20
CA LEU A 30 14.14 1.42 -12.86
C LEU A 30 15.12 2.59 -12.81
N THR A 31 15.91 2.77 -13.87
CA THR A 31 17.08 3.66 -13.90
C THR A 31 16.75 5.11 -13.60
N VAL A 32 17.42 5.68 -12.60
CA VAL A 32 17.44 7.11 -12.30
C VAL A 32 18.87 7.62 -12.52
N GLY A 33 19.13 8.26 -13.66
CA GLY A 33 20.37 9.05 -13.88
C GLY A 33 21.71 8.32 -13.94
N SER A 34 21.77 6.98 -13.93
CA SER A 34 23.02 6.22 -14.10
C SER A 34 23.23 5.74 -15.54
N SER A 35 24.49 5.46 -15.91
CA SER A 35 24.88 4.94 -17.23
C SER A 35 24.56 3.44 -17.44
N VAL A 36 24.05 2.76 -16.40
CA VAL A 36 23.73 1.32 -16.45
C VAL A 36 22.21 1.15 -16.33
N ALA A 37 21.60 0.60 -17.37
CA ALA A 37 20.16 0.36 -17.37
C ALA A 37 19.80 -0.78 -16.39
N ARG A 38 18.96 -0.49 -15.40
CA ARG A 38 18.35 -1.50 -14.50
C ARG A 38 16.90 -1.75 -14.90
N TYR A 39 16.50 -3.01 -14.89
CA TYR A 39 15.16 -3.44 -15.24
C TYR A 39 14.57 -4.33 -14.15
N ALA A 40 13.29 -4.14 -13.85
CA ALA A 40 12.54 -5.04 -12.97
C ALA A 40 11.57 -5.88 -13.78
N SER A 41 11.56 -7.19 -13.52
CA SER A 41 10.58 -8.10 -14.13
C SER A 41 9.20 -7.93 -13.50
N LEU A 42 8.15 -8.07 -14.31
CA LEU A 42 6.77 -7.93 -13.89
C LEU A 42 6.00 -9.25 -14.02
N ASP A 43 5.11 -9.54 -13.09
CA ASP A 43 3.96 -10.44 -13.27
C ASP A 43 2.78 -9.62 -13.76
N THR A 44 2.17 -10.04 -14.87
CA THR A 44 0.94 -9.46 -15.38
C THR A 44 -0.22 -10.40 -15.13
N TYR A 45 -1.31 -9.84 -14.63
CA TYR A 45 -2.59 -10.51 -14.49
C TYR A 45 -3.62 -9.79 -15.35
N VAL A 46 -4.43 -10.55 -16.09
CA VAL A 46 -5.47 -10.03 -16.99
C VAL A 46 -6.78 -10.71 -16.66
N CYS A 47 -7.81 -9.93 -16.39
CA CYS A 47 -9.18 -10.45 -16.34
C CYS A 47 -9.73 -10.54 -17.77
N VAL A 48 -10.06 -11.75 -18.22
CA VAL A 48 -10.57 -11.94 -19.59
C VAL A 48 -12.05 -11.52 -19.73
N THR A 49 -12.76 -11.35 -18.62
CA THR A 49 -14.15 -10.89 -18.62
C THR A 49 -14.27 -9.38 -18.87
N CYS A 50 -13.47 -8.56 -18.17
CA CYS A 50 -13.61 -7.09 -18.23
C CYS A 50 -12.37 -6.36 -18.79
N GLY A 51 -11.29 -7.08 -19.10
CA GLY A 51 -10.06 -6.49 -19.63
C GLY A 51 -9.20 -5.75 -18.60
N TYR A 52 -9.56 -5.75 -17.31
CA TYR A 52 -8.73 -5.14 -16.28
C TYR A 52 -7.37 -5.84 -16.15
N VAL A 53 -6.30 -5.06 -16.01
CA VAL A 53 -4.91 -5.54 -15.96
C VAL A 53 -4.21 -5.02 -14.70
N GLU A 54 -3.44 -5.89 -14.06
CA GLU A 54 -2.51 -5.53 -13.00
C GLU A 54 -1.10 -6.00 -13.35
N ASN A 55 -0.10 -5.18 -13.04
CA ASN A 55 1.31 -5.54 -13.15
C ASN A 55 1.98 -5.44 -11.77
N TYR A 56 2.82 -6.41 -11.43
CA TYR A 56 3.52 -6.47 -10.15
C TYR A 56 5.00 -6.77 -10.35
N VAL A 57 5.88 -5.99 -9.72
CA VAL A 57 7.32 -6.34 -9.65
C VAL A 57 7.50 -7.68 -8.94
N THR A 58 8.34 -8.55 -9.51
CA THR A 58 8.50 -9.94 -9.04
C THR A 58 9.69 -10.15 -8.12
N SER A 59 10.73 -9.34 -8.25
CA SER A 59 11.97 -9.45 -7.47
C SER A 59 11.90 -8.60 -6.21
N THR A 60 12.23 -9.19 -5.06
CA THR A 60 12.38 -8.45 -3.80
C THR A 60 13.51 -7.43 -3.89
N GLU A 61 14.63 -7.77 -4.53
CA GLU A 61 15.77 -6.86 -4.69
C GLU A 61 15.41 -5.60 -5.49
N ASP A 62 14.56 -5.75 -6.52
CA ASP A 62 14.10 -4.60 -7.30
C ASP A 62 13.12 -3.72 -6.52
N LEU A 63 12.31 -4.33 -5.64
CA LEU A 63 11.43 -3.58 -4.73
C LEU A 63 12.23 -2.78 -3.71
N GLU A 64 13.27 -3.37 -3.13
CA GLU A 64 14.20 -2.70 -2.22
C GLU A 64 14.91 -1.54 -2.94
N TYR A 65 15.41 -1.77 -4.15
CA TYR A 65 16.02 -0.71 -4.96
C TYR A 65 15.05 0.45 -5.20
N ILE A 66 13.80 0.16 -5.59
CA ILE A 66 12.77 1.19 -5.79
C ILE A 66 12.55 1.98 -4.50
N GLN A 67 12.41 1.29 -3.37
CA GLN A 67 12.17 1.93 -2.07
C GLN A 67 13.32 2.86 -1.67
N GLU A 68 14.57 2.46 -1.92
CA GLU A 68 15.75 3.23 -1.54
C GLU A 68 16.05 4.40 -2.49
N ASN A 69 15.76 4.25 -3.79
CA ASN A 69 16.27 5.17 -4.82
C ASN A 69 15.19 6.07 -5.43
N TRP A 70 13.91 5.71 -5.37
CA TRP A 70 12.86 6.55 -5.92
C TRP A 70 12.46 7.66 -4.93
N ALA A 71 12.34 8.88 -5.44
CA ALA A 71 11.90 10.01 -4.64
C ALA A 71 10.49 9.75 -4.09
N SER A 72 10.38 9.76 -2.76
CA SER A 72 9.07 9.68 -2.10
C SER A 72 8.28 10.96 -2.35
N VAL A 73 7.01 10.81 -2.73
CA VAL A 73 6.08 11.95 -2.68
C VAL A 73 5.83 12.28 -1.21
N GLY A 74 6.11 13.53 -0.81
CA GLY A 74 5.87 13.96 0.57
C GLY A 74 4.38 13.81 0.90
N VAL A 75 4.06 12.95 1.88
CA VAL A 75 2.68 12.81 2.36
C VAL A 75 2.35 14.05 3.16
N ARG A 76 1.53 14.94 2.60
CA ARG A 76 0.94 16.03 3.38
C ARG A 76 -0.15 15.43 4.25
N TYR A 77 0.15 15.25 5.53
CA TYR A 77 -0.89 15.06 6.53
C TYR A 77 -1.59 16.39 6.73
N ASP A 78 -2.70 16.59 6.02
CA ASP A 78 -3.61 17.69 6.32
C ASP A 78 -4.36 17.34 7.60
N ASN A 79 -3.99 17.98 8.71
CA ASN A 79 -4.55 17.73 10.04
C ASN A 79 -5.83 18.57 10.27
N SER A 80 -6.52 18.96 9.21
CA SER A 80 -7.65 19.90 9.26
C SER A 80 -9.00 19.28 9.64
N ASP A 81 -9.07 17.98 9.98
CA ASP A 81 -10.33 17.29 10.26
C ASP A 81 -10.51 16.88 11.74
N ARG A 82 -10.20 17.79 12.68
CA ARG A 82 -10.50 17.59 14.12
C ARG A 82 -11.13 18.79 14.82
N THR A 83 -11.98 19.56 14.14
CA THR A 83 -12.87 20.52 14.84
C THR A 83 -14.26 20.60 14.22
N SER A 84 -15.06 19.57 14.47
CA SER A 84 -16.52 19.63 14.66
C SER A 84 -16.86 18.34 15.42
N GLU A 85 -17.54 18.25 16.56
CA GLU A 85 -18.36 19.15 17.36
C GLU A 85 -18.34 18.63 18.82
N ASN A 86 -18.71 19.52 19.73
CA ASN A 86 -18.91 19.34 21.17
C ASN A 86 -19.58 18.03 21.60
N GLY A 87 -19.15 17.51 22.75
CA GLY A 87 -20.03 16.72 23.61
C GLY A 87 -19.32 15.98 24.74
N TYR A 88 -18.84 16.68 25.76
CA TYR A 88 -19.03 16.31 27.18
C TYR A 88 -18.44 17.43 28.08
N ARG A 89 -19.35 18.27 28.60
CA ARG A 89 -19.14 19.11 29.79
C ARG A 89 -19.19 18.22 31.03
N MET A 90 -18.63 18.74 32.13
CA MET A 90 -18.73 18.32 33.54
C MET A 90 -17.73 17.25 33.97
N LEU A 91 -16.86 17.43 34.97
CA LEU A 91 -16.67 18.48 35.98
C LEU A 91 -15.20 18.50 36.41
N ASP A 92 -14.62 19.70 36.46
CA ASP A 92 -13.42 19.96 37.23
C ASP A 92 -13.81 20.22 38.70
N ARG A 93 -12.99 19.67 39.60
CA ARG A 93 -12.71 20.11 40.98
C ARG A 93 -13.70 19.79 42.12
N GLU A 94 -13.08 19.15 43.13
CA GLU A 94 -13.24 19.40 44.56
C GLU A 94 -14.59 19.06 45.19
N LEU A 95 -14.70 17.85 45.76
CA LEU A 95 -15.33 17.61 47.07
C LEU A 95 -15.14 16.14 47.48
N LEU A 96 -14.27 15.92 48.46
CA LEU A 96 -14.44 15.06 49.64
C LEU A 96 -13.06 14.56 50.09
N GLY A 97 -12.45 15.35 50.98
CA GLY A 97 -11.53 14.79 51.95
C GLY A 97 -12.28 13.91 52.96
N SER A 98 -11.50 12.99 53.52
CA SER A 98 -11.67 12.34 54.82
C SER A 98 -12.59 11.12 54.95
N ILE A 99 -12.11 10.21 55.82
CA ILE A 99 -12.71 9.00 56.43
C ILE A 99 -12.38 7.72 55.63
N GLY A 100 -11.67 6.69 56.10
CA GLY A 100 -11.03 6.28 57.37
C GLY A 100 -10.33 4.92 57.10
N ASN A 101 -9.08 4.71 57.51
CA ASN A 101 -8.60 3.87 58.63
C ASN A 101 -9.14 2.42 58.75
N GLU A 102 -8.18 1.52 59.04
CA GLU A 102 -8.25 0.23 59.78
C GLU A 102 -8.78 -0.99 58.98
N GLU A 103 -8.12 -2.16 58.93
CA GLU A 103 -7.03 -2.81 59.68
C GLU A 103 -6.19 -3.71 58.73
#